data_AF-A0AAN9VPG8-F1
#
_entry.id   AF-A0AAN9VPG8-F1
#
_cell.length_a   1.000
_cell.length_b   1.000
_cell.length_c   1.000
_cell.angle_alpha   90.00
_cell.angle_beta   90.00
_cell.angle_gamma   90.00
#
_symmetry.space_group_name_H-M   'P 1'
#
loop_
_entity.id
_entity.type
_entity.pdbx_description
1 polymer ?
#
loop_
_entity_poly.entity_id
_entity_poly.type
_entity_poly.pdbx_seq_one_letter_code
_entity_poly.pdbx_strand_id
1 'polypeptide(L)'
;MSISSSDLKHALRKTDFPFCAREALTRIEQIYAPNAMGRPPSNKQIDLAAEVMAEFVFCEADRRGSRKRRLSCIQELQLLEVLCDYFTYSGASNEPARNAVFMALFPASNAERCRLLAKLVSMAISTKNTPVLNATGVWMQHLGSATQGSLELAQGLVKDYFVLVPRAGSGLQDLPQLAPYFTSSLLTAVAEIYTGEGPTSAPPQPLLEVVTQWVADLPTLCIAALPAEPLHRTSPTTPYAGLFRWCILAPLHFHPAPAVLLYSRLHLALLESLLECRQLQPGRLEGSVMPQQLMMTARSMIRSNGSAEAMQDAIDRFAQALQLILDSRLLAQSGQLDLFQLLDTLPRNRLMALVLRKHRGQS
;
A
#
# COMPACT_ATOMS: atom_id res chain seq x y z
N MET A 1 12.93 -13.36 -32.27
CA MET A 1 13.63 -14.66 -32.38
C MET A 1 13.11 -15.57 -31.29
N SER A 2 12.54 -16.74 -31.64
CA SER A 2 12.05 -17.70 -30.64
C SER A 2 13.24 -18.52 -30.11
N ILE A 3 13.83 -18.09 -29.00
CA ILE A 3 14.76 -18.94 -28.26
C ILE A 3 13.94 -20.13 -27.74
N SER A 4 14.35 -21.35 -28.07
CA SER A 4 13.76 -22.57 -27.50
C SER A 4 13.92 -22.56 -25.98
N SER A 5 12.88 -22.95 -25.24
CA SER A 5 12.92 -23.08 -23.76
C SER A 5 14.14 -23.88 -23.29
N SER A 6 14.49 -24.94 -24.02
CA SER A 6 15.66 -25.79 -23.73
C SER A 6 16.98 -25.01 -23.85
N ASP A 7 17.13 -24.20 -24.89
CA ASP A 7 18.38 -23.47 -25.16
C ASP A 7 18.60 -22.37 -24.12
N LEU A 8 17.52 -21.69 -23.72
CA LEU A 8 17.55 -20.69 -22.65
C LEU A 8 18.01 -21.31 -21.32
N LYS A 9 17.36 -22.40 -20.89
CA LYS A 9 17.73 -23.08 -19.63
C LYS A 9 19.14 -23.67 -19.72
N HIS A 10 19.56 -24.17 -20.87
CA HIS A 10 20.91 -24.67 -21.07
C HIS A 10 21.97 -23.56 -20.94
N ALA A 11 21.70 -22.36 -21.46
CA ALA A 11 22.58 -21.21 -21.30
C ALA A 11 22.70 -20.77 -19.82
N LEU A 12 21.57 -20.63 -19.12
CA LEU A 12 21.56 -20.22 -17.71
C LEU A 12 22.25 -21.21 -16.77
N ARG A 13 22.29 -22.50 -17.13
CA ARG A 13 23.00 -23.54 -16.36
C ARG A 13 24.53 -23.48 -16.47
N LYS A 14 25.07 -22.63 -17.34
CA LYS A 14 26.53 -22.44 -17.50
C LYS A 14 27.12 -21.53 -16.44
N THR A 15 26.28 -20.79 -15.71
CA THR A 15 26.70 -19.86 -14.68
C THR A 15 26.20 -20.32 -13.32
N ASP A 16 26.99 -20.07 -12.28
CA ASP A 16 26.62 -20.37 -10.91
C ASP A 16 25.75 -19.26 -10.31
N PHE A 17 25.03 -19.61 -9.25
CA PHE A 17 24.32 -18.64 -8.44
C PHE A 17 25.34 -17.72 -7.73
N PRO A 18 25.15 -16.38 -7.69
CA PRO A 18 23.96 -15.62 -8.08
C PRO A 18 23.95 -15.09 -9.54
N PHE A 19 24.99 -15.35 -10.34
CA PHE A 19 25.10 -14.83 -11.70
C PHE A 19 24.01 -15.36 -12.63
N CYS A 20 23.64 -16.64 -12.49
CA CYS A 20 22.54 -17.21 -13.27
C CYS A 20 21.18 -16.55 -12.97
N ALA A 21 20.95 -16.13 -11.72
CA ALA A 21 19.74 -15.40 -11.33
C ALA A 21 19.70 -14.02 -12.00
N ARG A 22 20.85 -13.33 -12.05
CA ARG A 22 20.97 -12.03 -12.73
C ARG A 22 20.67 -12.14 -14.22
N GLU A 23 21.25 -13.12 -14.91
CA GLU A 23 20.97 -13.34 -16.33
C GLU A 23 19.50 -13.78 -16.55
N ALA A 24 18.96 -14.64 -15.68
CA ALA A 24 17.57 -15.08 -15.74
C ALA A 24 16.60 -13.89 -15.68
N LEU A 25 16.82 -12.91 -14.78
CA LEU A 25 16.00 -11.70 -14.69
C LEU A 25 15.99 -10.90 -16.00
N THR A 26 17.15 -10.71 -16.64
CA THR A 26 17.23 -10.03 -17.94
C THR A 26 16.45 -10.76 -19.03
N ARG A 27 16.47 -12.10 -19.02
CA ARG A 27 15.73 -12.93 -20.00
C ARG A 27 14.23 -12.90 -19.74
N ILE A 28 13.82 -12.89 -18.47
CA ILE A 28 12.42 -12.72 -18.07
C ILE A 28 11.92 -11.34 -18.48
N GLU A 29 12.71 -10.28 -18.31
CA GLU A 29 12.34 -8.93 -18.75
C GLU A 29 12.02 -8.90 -20.24
N GLN A 30 12.84 -9.57 -21.08
CA GLN A 30 12.58 -9.67 -22.52
C GLN A 30 11.27 -10.36 -22.87
N ILE A 31 10.80 -11.29 -22.02
CA ILE A 31 9.49 -11.93 -22.18
C ILE A 31 8.35 -10.94 -21.89
N TYR A 32 8.51 -10.09 -20.87
CA TYR A 32 7.50 -9.11 -20.45
C TYR A 32 7.63 -7.74 -21.15
N ALA A 33 8.74 -7.46 -21.85
CA ALA A 33 8.97 -6.20 -22.55
C ALA A 33 7.87 -5.82 -23.55
N PRO A 34 7.29 -6.76 -24.34
CA PRO A 34 6.17 -6.44 -25.23
C PRO A 34 4.92 -5.92 -24.50
N ASN A 35 4.79 -6.17 -23.19
CA ASN A 35 3.67 -5.69 -22.39
C ASN A 35 3.65 -4.15 -22.32
N ALA A 36 4.81 -3.51 -22.36
CA ALA A 36 4.91 -2.05 -22.44
C ALA A 36 4.32 -1.48 -23.76
N MET A 37 4.19 -2.32 -24.79
CA MET A 37 3.57 -1.98 -26.08
C MET A 37 2.13 -2.52 -26.21
N GLY A 38 1.48 -2.88 -25.09
CA GLY A 38 0.12 -3.42 -25.07
C GLY A 38 0.00 -4.85 -25.60
N ARG A 39 1.12 -5.57 -25.77
CA ARG A 39 1.15 -6.97 -26.21
C ARG A 39 1.49 -7.87 -25.02
N PRO A 40 0.49 -8.41 -24.30
CA PRO A 40 0.77 -9.30 -23.18
C PRO A 40 1.48 -10.57 -23.66
N PRO A 41 2.35 -11.17 -22.82
CA PRO A 41 2.99 -12.43 -23.14
C PRO A 41 1.94 -13.55 -23.31
N SER A 42 2.20 -14.46 -24.25
CA SER A 42 1.37 -15.66 -24.41
C SER A 42 1.48 -16.59 -23.20
N ASN A 43 0.49 -17.45 -22.97
CA ASN A 43 0.52 -18.41 -21.85
C ASN A 43 1.81 -19.24 -21.83
N LYS A 44 2.29 -19.71 -22.99
CA LYS A 44 3.57 -20.45 -23.10
C LYS A 44 4.78 -19.64 -22.62
N GLN A 45 4.77 -18.33 -22.84
CA GLN A 45 5.83 -17.44 -22.38
C GLN A 45 5.73 -17.18 -20.87
N ILE A 46 4.52 -17.07 -20.33
CA ILE A 46 4.27 -16.94 -18.89
C ILE A 46 4.74 -18.21 -18.18
N ASP A 47 4.39 -19.38 -18.69
CA ASP A 47 4.83 -20.68 -18.15
C ASP A 47 6.35 -20.80 -18.18
N LEU A 48 6.98 -20.42 -19.30
CA LEU A 48 8.44 -20.39 -19.42
C LEU A 48 9.08 -19.45 -18.39
N ALA A 49 8.54 -18.24 -18.21
CA ALA A 49 9.05 -17.29 -17.23
C ALA A 49 8.93 -17.85 -15.80
N ALA A 50 7.79 -18.47 -15.47
CA ALA A 50 7.56 -19.10 -14.18
C ALA A 50 8.55 -20.24 -13.90
N GLU A 51 8.82 -21.09 -14.91
CA GLU A 51 9.83 -22.15 -14.81
C GLU A 51 11.24 -21.60 -14.61
N VAL A 52 11.61 -20.54 -15.33
CA VAL A 52 12.92 -19.89 -15.19
C VAL A 52 13.06 -19.23 -13.81
N MET A 53 12.03 -18.57 -13.30
CA MET A 53 12.02 -18.01 -11.95
C MET A 53 12.20 -19.10 -10.89
N ALA A 54 11.44 -20.19 -11.00
CA ALA A 54 11.49 -21.29 -10.05
C ALA A 54 12.87 -21.98 -10.04
N GLU A 55 13.49 -22.23 -11.20
CA GLU A 55 14.79 -22.92 -11.27
C GLU A 55 15.97 -21.99 -10.93
N PHE A 56 16.03 -20.79 -11.52
CA PHE A 56 17.25 -19.96 -11.52
C PHE A 56 17.21 -18.76 -10.59
N VAL A 57 16.03 -18.21 -10.28
CA VAL A 57 15.91 -17.05 -9.38
C VAL A 57 15.72 -17.53 -7.94
N PHE A 58 14.68 -18.33 -7.68
CA PHE A 58 14.33 -18.78 -6.33
C PHE A 58 14.89 -20.14 -5.96
N CYS A 59 15.48 -20.87 -6.91
CA CYS A 59 16.00 -22.24 -6.71
C CYS A 59 14.99 -23.21 -6.06
N GLU A 60 13.71 -23.06 -6.40
CA GLU A 60 12.59 -23.89 -5.93
C GLU A 60 12.53 -25.25 -6.65
N ALA A 61 13.01 -25.30 -7.89
CA ALA A 61 12.99 -26.48 -8.75
C ALA A 61 14.40 -26.87 -9.25
N ASP A 62 14.63 -28.16 -9.45
CA ASP A 62 15.81 -28.68 -10.14
C ASP A 62 15.57 -28.89 -11.64
N ARG A 63 16.58 -29.41 -12.34
CA ARG A 63 16.53 -29.66 -13.81
C ARG A 63 15.39 -30.58 -14.24
N ARG A 64 14.89 -31.43 -13.33
CA ARG A 64 13.82 -32.41 -13.57
C ARG A 64 12.47 -31.91 -13.06
N GLY A 65 12.38 -30.66 -12.59
CA GLY A 65 11.19 -30.10 -11.96
C GLY A 65 10.93 -30.62 -10.55
N SER A 66 11.88 -31.35 -9.96
CA SER A 66 11.75 -31.82 -8.58
C SER A 66 12.02 -30.68 -7.61
N ARG A 67 11.28 -30.64 -6.50
CA ARG A 67 11.40 -29.59 -5.49
C ARG A 67 12.80 -29.63 -4.86
N LYS A 68 13.53 -28.52 -4.96
CA LYS A 68 14.89 -28.40 -4.44
C LYS A 68 14.88 -27.89 -2.99
N ARG A 69 16.02 -28.03 -2.29
CA ARG A 69 16.30 -27.40 -1.00
C ARG A 69 16.21 -25.86 -1.14
N ARG A 70 15.59 -25.21 -0.15
CA ARG A 70 15.47 -23.75 -0.05
C ARG A 70 16.85 -23.07 -0.16
N LEU A 71 16.87 -21.82 -0.62
CA LEU A 71 18.05 -20.95 -0.59
C LEU A 71 18.66 -20.94 0.82
N SER A 72 20.00 -20.99 0.91
CA SER A 72 20.70 -20.73 2.16
C SER A 72 20.60 -19.24 2.53
N CYS A 73 20.88 -18.86 3.79
CA CYS A 73 20.86 -17.45 4.18
C CYS A 73 21.80 -16.57 3.34
N ILE A 74 22.97 -17.11 2.97
CA ILE A 74 23.94 -16.40 2.10
C ILE A 74 23.36 -16.24 0.70
N GLN A 75 22.76 -17.30 0.14
CA GLN A 75 22.14 -17.23 -1.18
C GLN A 75 20.94 -16.30 -1.20
N GLU A 76 20.16 -16.27 -0.12
CA GLU A 76 19.04 -15.35 0.04
C GLU A 76 19.53 -13.90 0.04
N LEU A 77 20.59 -13.57 0.82
CA LEU A 77 21.20 -12.24 0.81
C LEU A 77 21.72 -11.85 -0.58
N GLN A 78 22.44 -12.75 -1.24
CA GLN A 78 22.91 -12.55 -2.62
C GLN A 78 21.75 -12.32 -3.60
N LEU A 79 20.62 -13.02 -3.43
CA LEU A 79 19.43 -12.81 -4.25
C LEU A 79 18.84 -11.41 -4.03
N LEU A 80 18.75 -10.96 -2.78
CA LEU A 80 18.27 -9.62 -2.45
C LEU A 80 19.14 -8.56 -3.13
N GLU A 81 20.46 -8.69 -3.07
CA GLU A 81 21.40 -7.80 -3.76
C GLU A 81 21.19 -7.80 -5.28
N VAL A 82 21.05 -8.98 -5.90
CA VAL A 82 20.76 -9.11 -7.34
C VAL A 82 19.45 -8.42 -7.72
N LEU A 83 18.39 -8.58 -6.91
CA LEU A 83 17.10 -7.94 -7.17
C LEU A 83 17.19 -6.42 -7.07
N CYS A 84 17.85 -5.91 -6.02
CA CYS A 84 18.11 -4.48 -5.87
C CYS A 84 18.88 -3.91 -7.05
N ASP A 85 19.97 -4.56 -7.46
CA ASP A 85 20.74 -4.17 -8.64
C ASP A 85 19.87 -4.16 -9.91
N TYR A 86 19.14 -5.25 -10.16
CA TYR A 86 18.33 -5.42 -11.36
C TYR A 86 17.30 -4.29 -11.52
N PHE A 87 16.58 -3.95 -10.45
CA PHE A 87 15.59 -2.86 -10.50
C PHE A 87 16.24 -1.48 -10.57
N THR A 88 17.48 -1.31 -10.10
CA THR A 88 18.22 -0.04 -10.11
C THR A 88 18.89 0.26 -11.45
N TYR A 89 19.65 -0.69 -12.00
CA TYR A 89 20.57 -0.45 -13.13
C TYR A 89 19.89 -0.13 -14.46
N SER A 90 18.64 -0.53 -14.64
CA SER A 90 18.07 -0.63 -15.98
C SER A 90 17.44 0.70 -16.48
N GLY A 91 17.54 1.80 -15.73
CA GLY A 91 17.10 3.15 -16.17
C GLY A 91 15.59 3.26 -16.45
N ALA A 92 15.10 4.44 -16.84
CA ALA A 92 13.67 4.73 -17.00
C ALA A 92 13.00 4.13 -18.26
N SER A 93 13.75 3.45 -19.15
CA SER A 93 13.27 3.11 -20.49
C SER A 93 12.29 1.93 -20.58
N ASN A 94 12.08 1.16 -19.50
CA ASN A 94 11.22 -0.03 -19.52
C ASN A 94 10.47 -0.32 -18.20
N GLU A 95 10.04 0.72 -17.49
CA GLU A 95 9.35 0.62 -16.20
C GLU A 95 8.11 -0.30 -16.20
N PRO A 96 7.21 -0.29 -17.21
CA PRO A 96 6.06 -1.18 -17.23
C PRO A 96 6.42 -2.66 -17.30
N ALA A 97 7.48 -3.01 -18.04
CA ALA A 97 7.96 -4.38 -18.13
C ALA A 97 8.53 -4.84 -16.79
N ARG A 98 9.27 -3.98 -16.08
CA ARG A 98 9.79 -4.32 -14.74
C ARG A 98 8.71 -4.48 -13.71
N ASN A 99 7.68 -3.63 -13.73
CA ASN A 99 6.53 -3.82 -12.86
C ASN A 99 5.85 -5.16 -13.15
N ALA A 100 5.74 -5.58 -14.41
CA ALA A 100 5.24 -6.90 -14.77
C ALA A 100 6.16 -8.05 -14.26
N VAL A 101 7.48 -7.89 -14.36
CA VAL A 101 8.45 -8.84 -13.78
C VAL A 101 8.29 -8.90 -12.26
N PHE A 102 8.17 -7.76 -11.58
CA PHE A 102 7.99 -7.67 -10.12
C PHE A 102 6.72 -8.40 -9.68
N MET A 103 5.60 -8.16 -10.37
CA MET A 103 4.33 -8.86 -10.13
C MET A 103 4.45 -10.37 -10.32
N ALA A 104 5.19 -10.82 -11.33
CA ALA A 104 5.40 -12.24 -11.60
C ALA A 104 6.39 -12.90 -10.61
N LEU A 105 7.37 -12.16 -10.09
CA LEU A 105 8.28 -12.63 -9.06
C LEU A 105 7.55 -12.86 -7.74
N PHE A 106 6.65 -11.94 -7.35
CA PHE A 106 5.99 -11.92 -6.05
C PHE A 106 4.46 -12.07 -6.14
N PRO A 107 3.93 -13.20 -6.63
CA PRO A 107 2.48 -13.39 -6.65
C PRO A 107 1.94 -13.49 -5.22
N ALA A 108 0.78 -12.86 -4.95
CA ALA A 108 0.15 -12.83 -3.63
C ALA A 108 -0.14 -14.23 -3.05
N SER A 109 -0.27 -15.23 -3.92
CA SER A 109 -0.52 -16.63 -3.56
C SER A 109 0.73 -17.37 -3.05
N ASN A 110 1.94 -16.83 -3.20
CA ASN A 110 3.18 -17.49 -2.80
C ASN A 110 3.79 -16.88 -1.53
N ALA A 111 3.42 -17.43 -0.38
CA ALA A 111 3.85 -16.94 0.94
C ALA A 111 5.38 -16.94 1.16
N GLU A 112 6.12 -17.87 0.55
CA GLU A 112 7.60 -17.91 0.70
C GLU A 112 8.24 -16.72 -0.04
N ARG A 113 7.76 -16.42 -1.26
CA ARG A 113 8.25 -15.28 -2.03
C ARG A 113 7.80 -13.95 -1.42
N CYS A 114 6.59 -13.87 -0.85
CA CYS A 114 6.15 -12.71 -0.07
C CYS A 114 7.03 -12.46 1.17
N ARG A 115 7.51 -13.51 1.84
CA ARG A 115 8.48 -13.36 2.94
C ARG A 115 9.83 -12.84 2.46
N LEU A 116 10.29 -13.25 1.28
CA LEU A 116 11.48 -12.66 0.65
C LEU A 116 11.25 -11.19 0.27
N LEU A 117 10.06 -10.86 -0.26
CA LEU A 117 9.68 -9.48 -0.57
C LEU A 117 9.77 -8.59 0.67
N ALA A 118 9.28 -9.04 1.83
CA ALA A 118 9.42 -8.26 3.06
C ALA A 118 10.89 -7.94 3.40
N LYS A 119 11.79 -8.91 3.27
CA LYS A 119 13.24 -8.70 3.47
C LYS A 119 13.82 -7.76 2.42
N LEU A 120 13.41 -7.90 1.16
CA LEU A 120 13.82 -7.01 0.06
C LEU A 120 13.40 -5.57 0.34
N VAL A 121 12.17 -5.34 0.82
CA VAL A 121 11.66 -4.01 1.15
C VAL A 121 12.41 -3.42 2.35
N SER A 122 12.64 -4.19 3.41
CA SER A 122 13.45 -3.73 4.55
C SER A 122 14.88 -3.35 4.13
N MET A 123 15.50 -4.14 3.25
CA MET A 123 16.81 -3.81 2.68
C MET A 123 16.75 -2.57 1.78
N ALA A 124 15.71 -2.44 0.94
CA ALA A 124 15.50 -1.29 0.08
C ALA A 124 15.27 0.02 0.86
N ILE A 125 14.54 -0.03 1.97
CA ILE A 125 14.41 1.10 2.90
C ILE A 125 15.79 1.49 3.45
N SER A 126 16.52 0.51 3.98
CA SER A 126 17.82 0.74 4.63
C SER A 126 18.90 1.25 3.67
N THR A 127 18.82 0.85 2.40
CA THR A 127 19.75 1.24 1.33
C THR A 127 19.23 2.39 0.47
N LYS A 128 18.05 2.95 0.79
CA LYS A 128 17.38 3.99 0.01
C LYS A 128 17.18 3.61 -1.47
N ASN A 129 16.87 2.35 -1.76
CA ASN A 129 16.62 1.84 -3.11
C ASN A 129 15.20 2.19 -3.60
N THR A 130 15.03 3.43 -4.08
CA THR A 130 13.74 3.94 -4.59
C THR A 130 13.09 3.06 -5.67
N PRO A 131 13.81 2.52 -6.67
CA PRO A 131 13.19 1.68 -7.70
C PRO A 131 12.45 0.45 -7.16
N VAL A 132 13.05 -0.25 -6.19
CA VAL A 132 12.40 -1.41 -5.54
C VAL A 132 11.20 -0.98 -4.70
N LEU A 133 11.31 0.15 -3.99
CA LEU A 133 10.20 0.69 -3.20
C LEU A 133 9.03 1.04 -4.10
N ASN A 134 9.25 1.78 -5.19
CA ASN A 134 8.20 2.15 -6.13
C ASN A 134 7.54 0.93 -6.77
N ALA A 135 8.32 -0.07 -7.22
CA ALA A 135 7.77 -1.32 -7.75
C ALA A 135 6.91 -2.06 -6.70
N THR A 136 7.31 -2.02 -5.42
CA THR A 136 6.51 -2.56 -4.31
C THR A 136 5.21 -1.77 -4.12
N GLY A 137 5.25 -0.44 -4.21
CA GLY A 137 4.04 0.39 -4.15
C GLY A 137 3.07 0.05 -5.28
N VAL A 138 3.56 -0.10 -6.50
CA VAL A 138 2.76 -0.54 -7.66
C VAL A 138 2.16 -1.92 -7.41
N TRP A 139 2.94 -2.85 -6.87
CA TRP A 139 2.47 -4.18 -6.47
C TRP A 139 1.33 -4.13 -5.44
N MET A 140 1.48 -3.30 -4.40
CA MET A 140 0.45 -3.12 -3.36
C MET A 140 -0.83 -2.50 -3.91
N GLN A 141 -0.75 -1.53 -4.83
CA GLN A 141 -1.94 -0.94 -5.45
C GLN A 141 -2.62 -1.89 -6.43
N HIS A 142 -1.84 -2.61 -7.23
CA HIS A 142 -2.37 -3.51 -8.25
C HIS A 142 -3.12 -4.70 -7.65
N LEU A 143 -2.60 -5.29 -6.57
CA LEU A 143 -3.29 -6.36 -5.85
C LEU A 143 -4.40 -5.84 -4.93
N GLY A 144 -4.32 -4.58 -4.53
CA GLY A 144 -5.12 -3.98 -3.47
C GLY A 144 -4.35 -3.93 -2.15
N SER A 145 -4.24 -2.73 -1.58
CA SER A 145 -3.44 -2.50 -0.37
C SER A 145 -4.06 -3.11 0.90
N ALA A 146 -5.34 -3.49 0.83
CA ALA A 146 -6.07 -4.21 1.89
C ALA A 146 -6.03 -5.74 1.74
N THR A 147 -5.31 -6.29 0.76
CA THR A 147 -5.19 -7.75 0.62
C THR A 147 -4.21 -8.34 1.63
N GLN A 148 -4.40 -9.63 1.95
CA GLN A 148 -3.59 -10.34 2.95
C GLN A 148 -2.07 -10.18 2.71
N GLY A 149 -1.60 -10.26 1.46
CA GLY A 149 -0.17 -10.08 1.15
C GLY A 149 0.34 -8.67 1.47
N SER A 150 -0.43 -7.64 1.12
CA SER A 150 -0.10 -6.24 1.44
C SER A 150 -0.14 -5.98 2.95
N LEU A 151 -1.10 -6.57 3.65
CA LEU A 151 -1.21 -6.47 5.11
C LEU A 151 -0.06 -7.19 5.82
N GLU A 152 0.32 -8.39 5.40
CA GLU A 152 1.47 -9.12 5.98
C GLU A 152 2.78 -8.36 5.78
N LEU A 153 2.99 -7.78 4.59
CA LEU A 153 4.16 -6.93 4.33
C LEU A 153 4.17 -5.71 5.26
N ALA A 154 3.06 -4.98 5.36
CA ALA A 154 2.94 -3.81 6.22
C ALA A 154 3.13 -4.17 7.70
N GLN A 155 2.54 -5.28 8.18
CA GLN A 155 2.71 -5.78 9.54
C GLN A 155 4.17 -6.11 9.85
N GLY A 156 4.87 -6.76 8.91
CA GLY A 156 6.30 -7.07 9.04
C GLY A 156 7.13 -5.81 9.23
N LEU A 157 6.92 -4.80 8.38
CA LEU A 157 7.62 -3.52 8.48
C LEU A 157 7.28 -2.77 9.77
N VAL A 158 6.01 -2.75 10.17
CA VAL A 158 5.61 -2.11 11.43
C VAL A 158 6.30 -2.79 12.62
N LYS A 159 6.32 -4.12 12.62
CA LYS A 159 6.99 -4.90 13.67
C LYS A 159 8.49 -4.60 13.70
N ASP A 160 9.16 -4.59 12.57
CA ASP A 160 10.61 -4.40 12.51
C ASP A 160 11.04 -2.98 12.91
N TYR A 161 10.37 -1.95 12.38
CA TYR A 161 10.81 -0.56 12.53
C TYR A 161 10.20 0.20 13.72
N PHE A 162 9.04 -0.24 14.22
CA PHE A 162 8.31 0.48 15.28
C PHE A 162 8.11 -0.33 16.56
N VAL A 163 8.20 -1.67 16.51
CA VAL A 163 8.00 -2.54 17.69
C VAL A 163 9.33 -3.13 18.18
N LEU A 164 10.10 -3.77 17.31
CA LEU A 164 11.31 -4.51 17.67
C LEU A 164 12.54 -3.61 17.83
N VAL A 165 12.65 -2.55 17.02
CA VAL A 165 13.79 -1.62 17.08
C VAL A 165 13.30 -0.20 17.38
N PRO A 166 13.06 0.14 18.66
CA PRO A 166 12.74 1.51 19.06
C PRO A 166 13.88 2.43 18.61
N ARG A 167 13.56 3.49 17.85
CA ARG A 167 14.45 4.44 17.14
C ARG A 167 14.74 4.15 15.66
N ALA A 168 14.42 2.96 15.13
CA ALA A 168 14.51 2.72 13.69
C ALA A 168 13.52 3.58 12.88
N GLY A 169 12.46 4.09 13.50
CA GLY A 169 11.55 5.07 12.90
C GLY A 169 12.23 6.34 12.39
N SER A 170 13.39 6.73 12.95
CA SER A 170 14.19 7.84 12.40
C SER A 170 14.75 7.54 11.00
N GLY A 171 15.08 6.28 10.72
CA GLY A 171 15.52 5.82 9.40
C GLY A 171 14.41 5.83 8.34
N LEU A 172 13.16 6.00 8.76
CA LEU A 172 12.01 6.11 7.86
C LEU A 172 11.60 7.56 7.57
N GLN A 173 12.20 8.57 8.21
CA GLN A 173 11.77 9.98 8.06
C GLN A 173 11.79 10.45 6.60
N ASP A 174 12.81 10.07 5.84
CA ASP A 174 12.97 10.45 4.43
C ASP A 174 12.06 9.66 3.47
N LEU A 175 11.40 8.60 3.95
CA LEU A 175 10.68 7.64 3.08
C LEU A 175 9.59 8.30 2.21
N PRO A 176 8.76 9.25 2.71
CA PRO A 176 7.79 9.95 1.87
C PRO A 176 8.42 10.71 0.71
N GLN A 177 9.61 11.27 0.89
CA GLN A 177 10.32 12.01 -0.15
C GLN A 177 11.04 11.07 -1.13
N LEU A 178 11.60 9.97 -0.62
CA LEU A 178 12.35 9.01 -1.42
C LEU A 178 11.44 8.13 -2.29
N ALA A 179 10.29 7.69 -1.76
CA ALA A 179 9.37 6.77 -2.41
C ALA A 179 7.92 7.10 -2.03
N PRO A 180 7.37 8.26 -2.50
CA PRO A 180 6.03 8.72 -2.11
C PRO A 180 4.93 7.74 -2.51
N TYR A 181 5.06 7.09 -3.68
CA TYR A 181 4.10 6.10 -4.15
C TYR A 181 4.02 4.90 -3.20
N PHE A 182 5.17 4.30 -2.87
CA PHE A 182 5.25 3.21 -1.90
C PHE A 182 4.71 3.62 -0.53
N THR A 183 5.12 4.78 -0.04
CA THR A 183 4.72 5.29 1.27
C THR A 183 3.21 5.45 1.36
N SER A 184 2.58 6.00 0.32
CA SER A 184 1.12 6.11 0.25
C SER A 184 0.44 4.73 0.27
N SER A 185 0.93 3.74 -0.48
CA SER A 185 0.37 2.37 -0.47
C SER A 185 0.56 1.69 0.89
N LEU A 186 1.72 1.89 1.51
CA LEU A 186 2.01 1.39 2.85
C LEU A 186 1.06 1.99 3.88
N LEU A 187 0.82 3.31 3.84
CA LEU A 187 -0.13 3.98 4.73
C LEU A 187 -1.55 3.41 4.58
N THR A 188 -2.00 3.11 3.37
CA THR A 188 -3.31 2.46 3.15
C THR A 188 -3.37 1.10 3.83
N ALA A 189 -2.35 0.25 3.64
CA ALA A 189 -2.29 -1.07 4.27
C ALA A 189 -2.19 -0.98 5.81
N VAL A 190 -1.36 -0.07 6.31
CA VAL A 190 -1.19 0.20 7.75
C VAL A 190 -2.50 0.66 8.38
N ALA A 191 -3.23 1.56 7.74
CA ALA A 191 -4.50 2.04 8.23
C ALA A 191 -5.56 0.94 8.33
N GLU A 192 -5.49 -0.07 7.45
CA GLU A 192 -6.39 -1.22 7.47
C GLU A 192 -6.03 -2.27 8.54
N ILE A 193 -4.77 -2.34 8.99
CA ILE A 193 -4.36 -3.20 10.11
C ILE A 193 -4.98 -2.73 11.44
N TYR A 194 -5.06 -1.41 11.63
CA TYR A 194 -5.49 -0.78 12.87
C TYR A 194 -6.89 -0.18 12.72
N THR A 195 -7.92 -1.01 12.82
CA THR A 195 -9.30 -0.59 12.52
C THR A 195 -10.05 0.06 13.69
N GLY A 196 -9.46 0.07 14.90
CA GLY A 196 -10.16 0.45 16.13
C GLY A 196 -10.85 -0.73 16.84
N GLU A 197 -10.87 -1.92 16.23
CA GLU A 197 -11.56 -3.10 16.76
C GLU A 197 -10.61 -4.30 16.91
N GLY A 198 -10.77 -5.08 17.98
CA GLY A 198 -10.02 -6.31 18.19
C GLY A 198 -8.61 -6.13 18.78
N PRO A 199 -7.73 -7.14 18.68
CA PRO A 199 -6.43 -7.17 19.34
C PRO A 199 -5.41 -6.16 18.78
N THR A 200 -5.63 -5.66 17.55
CA THR A 200 -4.85 -4.59 16.91
C THR A 200 -5.67 -3.31 16.82
N SER A 201 -6.33 -2.91 17.91
CA SER A 201 -7.23 -1.76 17.93
C SER A 201 -6.54 -0.42 17.73
N ALA A 202 -5.27 -0.29 18.13
CA ALA A 202 -4.53 0.98 18.10
C ALA A 202 -3.14 0.84 17.43
N PRO A 203 -2.73 1.79 16.57
CA PRO A 203 -1.35 1.83 16.10
C PRO A 203 -0.38 2.10 17.26
N PRO A 204 0.84 1.54 17.25
CA PRO A 204 1.89 1.91 18.19
C PRO A 204 2.15 3.41 18.16
N GLN A 205 2.38 4.03 19.31
CA GLN A 205 2.61 5.48 19.39
C GLN A 205 3.74 5.98 18.46
N PRO A 206 4.91 5.32 18.34
CA PRO A 206 5.96 5.76 17.41
C PRO A 206 5.53 5.75 15.94
N LEU A 207 4.65 4.80 15.57
CA LEU A 207 4.07 4.76 14.22
C LEU A 207 3.14 5.96 14.02
N LEU A 208 2.27 6.24 14.98
CA LEU A 208 1.36 7.38 14.92
C LEU A 208 2.12 8.71 14.81
N GLU A 209 3.20 8.89 15.56
CA GLU A 209 4.06 10.08 15.49
C GLU A 209 4.67 10.26 14.09
N VAL A 210 5.25 9.20 13.52
CA VAL A 210 5.87 9.24 12.19
C VAL A 210 4.83 9.49 11.10
N VAL A 211 3.67 8.82 11.14
CA VAL A 211 2.58 9.04 10.16
C VAL A 211 2.05 10.47 10.26
N THR A 212 1.88 11.00 11.48
CA THR A 212 1.46 12.40 11.70
C THR A 212 2.45 13.36 11.07
N GLN A 213 3.74 13.15 11.28
CA GLN A 213 4.79 13.98 10.71
C GLN A 213 4.81 13.91 9.18
N TRP A 214 4.72 12.71 8.60
CA TRP A 214 4.72 12.51 7.16
C TRP A 214 3.57 13.22 6.44
N VAL A 215 2.35 13.14 6.99
CA VAL A 215 1.18 13.80 6.40
C VAL A 215 1.27 15.32 6.54
N ALA A 216 1.79 15.80 7.67
CA ALA A 216 2.00 17.23 7.90
C ALA A 216 3.08 17.84 6.99
N ASP A 217 4.20 17.13 6.77
CA ASP A 217 5.33 17.62 5.99
C ASP A 217 5.13 17.46 4.47
N LEU A 218 4.34 16.48 4.05
CA LEU A 218 4.07 16.21 2.64
C LEU A 218 2.55 16.07 2.39
N PRO A 219 1.82 17.18 2.23
CA PRO A 219 0.37 17.19 2.05
C PRO A 219 -0.13 16.38 0.85
N THR A 220 0.69 16.17 -0.19
CA THR A 220 0.33 15.36 -1.37
C THR A 220 0.57 13.86 -1.19
N LEU A 221 1.10 13.43 -0.05
CA LEU A 221 1.47 12.03 0.20
C LEU A 221 0.29 11.07 0.05
N CYS A 222 -0.88 11.39 0.62
CA CYS A 222 -2.04 10.50 0.60
C CYS A 222 -2.64 10.27 -0.80
N ILE A 223 -2.18 11.02 -1.81
CA ILE A 223 -2.65 10.91 -3.19
C ILE A 223 -1.54 10.45 -4.13
N ALA A 224 -0.32 10.25 -3.61
CA ALA A 224 0.85 9.94 -4.42
C ALA A 224 0.73 8.62 -5.19
N ALA A 225 0.01 7.64 -4.61
CA ALA A 225 -0.24 6.35 -5.25
C ALA A 225 -1.41 6.33 -6.25
N LEU A 226 -2.14 7.45 -6.41
CA LEU A 226 -3.18 7.54 -7.43
C LEU A 226 -2.53 7.58 -8.81
N PRO A 227 -3.03 6.86 -9.81
CA PRO A 227 -2.49 6.98 -11.17
C PRO A 227 -2.71 8.40 -11.71
N ALA A 228 -1.85 8.83 -12.64
CA ALA A 228 -2.01 10.14 -13.31
C ALA A 228 -3.22 10.16 -14.26
N GLU A 229 -3.59 9.00 -14.79
CA GLU A 229 -4.80 8.80 -15.59
C GLU A 229 -5.74 7.80 -14.90
N PRO A 230 -7.06 8.03 -14.93
CA PRO A 230 -8.03 7.12 -14.34
C PRO A 230 -8.03 5.77 -15.07
N LEU A 231 -7.33 4.78 -14.52
CA LEU A 231 -7.34 3.41 -15.03
C LEU A 231 -8.65 2.72 -14.63
N HIS A 232 -9.42 2.26 -15.62
CA HIS A 232 -10.71 1.58 -15.44
C HIS A 232 -10.67 0.23 -14.69
N ARG A 233 -9.50 -0.21 -14.20
CA ARG A 233 -9.31 -1.62 -13.76
C ARG A 233 -9.25 -1.84 -12.26
N THR A 234 -9.01 -0.81 -11.45
CA THR A 234 -9.04 -0.90 -9.98
C THR A 234 -9.35 0.48 -9.41
N SER A 235 -10.39 0.61 -8.57
CA SER A 235 -10.64 1.85 -7.84
C SER A 235 -9.42 2.16 -6.96
N PRO A 236 -8.64 3.20 -7.27
CA PRO A 236 -7.39 3.44 -6.57
C PRO A 236 -7.70 3.84 -5.13
N THR A 237 -7.03 3.20 -4.17
CA THR A 237 -7.31 3.40 -2.74
C THR A 237 -6.33 4.39 -2.14
N THR A 238 -6.84 5.30 -1.30
CA THR A 238 -6.05 6.30 -0.58
C THR A 238 -5.99 5.99 0.91
N PRO A 239 -4.96 6.47 1.63
CA PRO A 239 -4.88 6.33 3.08
C PRO A 239 -5.99 7.08 3.83
N TYR A 240 -6.63 8.09 3.21
CA TYR A 240 -7.55 9.00 3.90
C TYR A 240 -8.62 8.30 4.71
N ALA A 241 -9.35 7.34 4.13
CA ALA A 241 -10.47 6.71 4.81
C ALA A 241 -10.05 5.98 6.10
N GLY A 242 -8.91 5.28 6.06
CA GLY A 242 -8.37 4.57 7.22
C GLY A 242 -7.73 5.50 8.25
N LEU A 243 -6.96 6.50 7.82
CA LEU A 243 -6.34 7.46 8.74
C LEU A 243 -7.37 8.38 9.41
N PHE A 244 -8.43 8.79 8.71
CA PHE A 244 -9.56 9.47 9.33
C PHE A 244 -10.28 8.55 10.32
N ARG A 245 -10.44 7.25 10.03
CA ARG A 245 -11.02 6.30 10.99
C ARG A 245 -10.25 6.30 12.31
N TRP A 246 -8.92 6.29 12.27
CA TRP A 246 -8.10 6.40 13.49
C TRP A 246 -8.45 7.65 14.28
N CYS A 247 -8.51 8.79 13.60
CA CYS A 247 -8.78 10.08 14.22
C CYS A 247 -10.21 10.21 14.77
N ILE A 248 -11.19 9.66 14.05
CA ILE A 248 -12.62 9.69 14.39
C ILE A 248 -12.91 8.80 15.59
N LEU A 249 -12.34 7.60 15.63
CA LEU A 249 -12.59 6.65 16.71
C LEU A 249 -11.74 6.93 17.96
N ALA A 250 -10.68 7.74 17.84
CA ALA A 250 -9.77 8.01 18.95
C ALA A 250 -10.45 8.51 20.25
N PRO A 251 -11.40 9.48 20.22
CA PRO A 251 -12.10 9.92 21.43
C PRO A 251 -12.86 8.79 22.14
N LEU A 252 -13.33 7.79 21.39
CA LEU A 252 -14.13 6.68 21.91
C LEU A 252 -13.29 5.59 22.60
N HIS A 253 -12.01 5.49 22.23
CA HIS A 253 -11.13 4.41 22.69
C HIS A 253 -10.00 4.89 23.60
N PHE A 254 -9.66 6.18 23.58
CA PHE A 254 -8.50 6.71 24.30
C PHE A 254 -8.90 7.93 25.15
N HIS A 255 -9.00 7.74 26.46
CA HIS A 255 -9.21 8.81 27.45
C HIS A 255 -8.34 8.59 28.71
N PRO A 256 -7.67 9.63 29.27
CA PRO A 256 -6.98 10.76 28.64
C PRO A 256 -5.44 10.56 28.71
N ALA A 257 -4.73 10.84 27.62
CA ALA A 257 -3.26 10.75 27.55
C ALA A 257 -2.72 11.60 26.37
N PRO A 258 -1.43 11.96 26.36
CA PRO A 258 -0.75 12.66 25.24
C PRO A 258 -1.04 12.08 23.84
N ALA A 259 -1.43 10.81 23.73
CA ALA A 259 -1.86 10.18 22.48
C ALA A 259 -3.07 10.88 21.81
N VAL A 260 -4.01 11.44 22.58
CA VAL A 260 -5.18 12.15 22.03
C VAL A 260 -4.74 13.38 21.22
N LEU A 261 -3.68 14.07 21.67
CA LEU A 261 -3.13 15.22 20.95
C LEU A 261 -2.52 14.80 19.60
N LEU A 262 -1.88 13.64 19.52
CA LEU A 262 -1.35 13.11 18.26
C LEU A 262 -2.46 12.81 17.25
N TYR A 263 -3.56 12.17 17.67
CA TYR A 263 -4.71 11.95 16.79
C TYR A 263 -5.34 13.27 16.33
N SER A 264 -5.43 14.28 17.20
CA SER A 264 -5.91 15.61 16.82
C SER A 264 -5.00 16.30 15.80
N ARG A 265 -3.67 16.18 15.97
CA ARG A 265 -2.68 16.70 15.01
C ARG A 265 -2.76 15.98 13.67
N LEU A 266 -2.87 14.65 13.67
CA LEU A 266 -3.06 13.87 12.45
C LEU A 266 -4.37 14.26 11.74
N HIS A 267 -5.46 14.41 12.49
CA HIS A 267 -6.75 14.84 11.94
C HIS A 267 -6.62 16.18 11.21
N LEU A 268 -6.00 17.18 11.85
CA LEU A 268 -5.75 18.48 11.23
C LEU A 268 -4.89 18.35 9.97
N ALA A 269 -3.77 17.62 10.04
CA ALA A 269 -2.88 17.42 8.90
C ALA A 269 -3.59 16.75 7.72
N LEU A 270 -4.50 15.80 7.97
CA LEU A 270 -5.31 15.17 6.92
C LEU A 270 -6.32 16.13 6.28
N LEU A 271 -6.94 17.01 7.09
CA LEU A 271 -7.85 18.04 6.56
C LEU A 271 -7.10 19.05 5.70
N GLU A 272 -5.94 19.53 6.16
CA GLU A 272 -5.05 20.44 5.43
C GLU A 272 -4.55 19.79 4.13
N SER A 273 -4.11 18.54 4.22
CA SER A 273 -3.70 17.71 3.08
C SER A 273 -4.79 17.61 2.00
N LEU A 274 -6.05 17.35 2.38
CA LEU A 274 -7.16 17.34 1.43
C LEU A 274 -7.42 18.70 0.79
N LEU A 275 -7.40 19.77 1.59
CA LEU A 275 -7.62 21.13 1.10
C LEU A 275 -6.56 21.54 0.07
N GLU A 276 -5.30 21.21 0.32
CA GLU A 276 -4.20 21.49 -0.59
C GLU A 276 -4.26 20.61 -1.85
N CYS A 277 -4.49 19.30 -1.69
CA CYS A 277 -4.63 18.38 -2.82
C CYS A 277 -5.75 18.79 -3.77
N ARG A 278 -6.87 19.28 -3.23
CA ARG A 278 -8.00 19.79 -4.02
C ARG A 278 -7.60 20.98 -4.89
N GLN A 279 -6.73 21.85 -4.41
CA GLN A 279 -6.27 23.03 -5.15
C GLN A 279 -5.24 22.65 -6.22
N LEU A 280 -4.32 21.74 -5.90
CA LEU A 280 -3.21 21.38 -6.77
C LEU A 280 -3.59 20.40 -7.89
N GLN A 281 -4.51 19.46 -7.64
CA GLN A 281 -4.81 18.35 -8.57
C GLN A 281 -6.32 18.06 -8.67
N PRO A 282 -7.11 19.02 -9.21
CA PRO A 282 -8.55 18.84 -9.36
C PRO A 282 -8.85 17.64 -10.28
N GLY A 283 -9.70 16.72 -9.81
CA GLY A 283 -10.15 15.55 -10.59
C GLY A 283 -9.38 14.25 -10.34
N ARG A 284 -8.12 14.29 -9.89
CA ARG A 284 -7.33 13.06 -9.60
C ARG A 284 -7.90 12.25 -8.43
N LEU A 285 -8.66 12.91 -7.57
CA LEU A 285 -9.20 12.37 -6.33
C LEU A 285 -10.56 11.68 -6.51
N GLU A 286 -11.17 11.77 -7.69
CA GLU A 286 -12.56 11.36 -7.87
C GLU A 286 -12.77 9.86 -7.58
N GLY A 287 -13.68 9.57 -6.64
CA GLY A 287 -14.04 8.19 -6.28
C GLY A 287 -12.97 7.37 -5.59
N SER A 288 -11.91 7.99 -5.05
CA SER A 288 -10.80 7.30 -4.38
C SER A 288 -11.09 6.83 -2.95
N VAL A 289 -12.28 7.16 -2.42
CA VAL A 289 -12.82 6.70 -1.13
C VAL A 289 -14.15 6.01 -1.37
N MET A 290 -14.26 4.76 -0.92
CA MET A 290 -15.49 3.98 -1.07
C MET A 290 -16.44 4.25 0.11
N PRO A 291 -17.76 4.45 -0.09
CA PRO A 291 -18.72 4.63 1.00
C PRO A 291 -18.65 3.53 2.06
N GLN A 292 -18.39 2.28 1.66
CA GLN A 292 -18.23 1.15 2.57
C GLN A 292 -17.14 1.41 3.64
N GLN A 293 -16.05 2.09 3.28
CA GLN A 293 -14.97 2.41 4.22
C GLN A 293 -15.42 3.37 5.33
N LEU A 294 -16.27 4.35 4.98
CA LEU A 294 -16.86 5.29 5.94
C LEU A 294 -18.00 4.67 6.73
N MET A 295 -18.79 3.79 6.12
CA MET A 295 -19.83 3.03 6.81
C MET A 295 -19.24 2.12 7.89
N MET A 296 -18.06 1.53 7.65
CA MET A 296 -17.36 0.77 8.69
C MET A 296 -17.05 1.63 9.91
N THR A 297 -16.53 2.85 9.70
CA THR A 297 -16.28 3.81 10.78
C THR A 297 -17.59 4.17 11.53
N ALA A 298 -18.67 4.45 10.81
CA ALA A 298 -19.98 4.73 11.42
C ALA A 298 -20.48 3.56 12.29
N ARG A 299 -20.37 2.33 11.78
CA ARG A 299 -20.76 1.12 12.51
C ARG A 299 -19.92 0.91 13.78
N SER A 300 -18.62 1.18 13.73
CA SER A 300 -17.76 1.12 14.91
C SER A 300 -18.17 2.11 15.99
N MET A 301 -18.56 3.34 15.61
CA MET A 301 -19.12 4.31 16.56
C MET A 301 -20.44 3.83 17.16
N ILE A 302 -21.36 3.29 16.35
CA ILE A 302 -22.66 2.77 16.83
C ILE A 302 -22.47 1.64 17.86
N ARG A 303 -21.44 0.81 17.69
CA ARG A 303 -21.11 -0.27 18.62
C ARG A 303 -20.34 0.20 19.86
N SER A 304 -19.84 1.43 19.88
CA SER A 304 -18.99 1.91 20.96
C SER A 304 -19.82 2.30 22.19
N ASN A 305 -19.31 1.95 23.36
CA ASN A 305 -19.88 2.33 24.66
C ASN A 305 -19.17 3.57 25.27
N GLY A 306 -18.60 4.44 24.43
CA GLY A 306 -17.95 5.68 24.86
C GLY A 306 -18.91 6.66 25.57
N SER A 307 -18.35 7.65 26.27
CA SER A 307 -19.16 8.71 26.90
C SER A 307 -19.92 9.52 25.84
N ALA A 308 -21.02 10.16 26.24
CA ALA A 308 -21.80 11.02 25.33
C ALA A 308 -20.94 12.17 24.76
N GLU A 309 -20.01 12.71 25.54
CA GLU A 309 -19.07 13.75 25.12
C GLU A 309 -18.08 13.22 24.07
N ALA A 310 -17.42 12.09 24.35
CA ALA A 310 -16.53 11.42 23.40
C ALA A 310 -17.22 11.06 22.08
N MET A 311 -18.50 10.67 22.17
CA MET A 311 -19.33 10.40 21.00
C MET A 311 -19.60 11.65 20.17
N GLN A 312 -19.86 12.79 20.81
CA GLN A 312 -20.02 14.05 20.07
C GLN A 312 -18.71 14.46 19.38
N ASP A 313 -17.57 14.35 20.06
CA ASP A 313 -16.26 14.64 19.48
C ASP A 313 -15.95 13.75 18.26
N ALA A 314 -16.25 12.45 18.36
CA ALA A 314 -16.10 11.50 17.26
C ALA A 314 -16.97 11.88 16.05
N ILE A 315 -18.25 12.22 16.29
CA ILE A 315 -19.18 12.62 15.22
C ILE A 315 -18.76 13.96 14.60
N ASP A 316 -18.26 14.92 15.38
CA ASP A 316 -17.74 16.19 14.88
C ASP A 316 -16.53 15.98 13.96
N ARG A 317 -15.56 15.15 14.37
CA ARG A 317 -14.42 14.77 13.52
C ARG A 317 -14.88 14.10 12.24
N PHE A 318 -15.86 13.21 12.32
CA PHE A 318 -16.38 12.54 11.14
C PHE A 318 -17.10 13.50 10.21
N ALA A 319 -17.90 14.43 10.74
CA ALA A 319 -18.57 15.43 9.93
C ALA A 319 -17.57 16.33 9.19
N GLN A 320 -16.49 16.76 9.85
CA GLN A 320 -15.40 17.53 9.20
C GLN A 320 -14.74 16.75 8.06
N ALA A 321 -14.37 15.50 8.30
CA ALA A 321 -13.74 14.64 7.29
C ALA A 321 -14.69 14.37 6.12
N LEU A 322 -15.95 14.01 6.42
CA LEU A 322 -16.98 13.73 5.42
C LEU A 322 -17.25 14.96 4.54
N GLN A 323 -17.31 16.15 5.14
CA GLN A 323 -17.51 17.39 4.39
C GLN A 323 -16.40 17.59 3.35
N LEU A 324 -15.13 17.47 3.73
CA LEU A 324 -14.02 17.64 2.79
C LEU A 324 -13.96 16.53 1.74
N ILE A 325 -14.24 15.29 2.12
CA ILE A 325 -14.32 14.16 1.19
C ILE A 325 -15.39 14.41 0.12
N LEU A 326 -16.57 14.89 0.51
CA LEU A 326 -17.67 15.21 -0.42
C LEU A 326 -17.36 16.45 -1.28
N ASP A 327 -16.90 17.55 -0.66
CA ASP A 327 -16.55 18.80 -1.36
C ASP A 327 -15.40 18.63 -2.37
N SER A 328 -14.54 17.65 -2.14
CA SER A 328 -13.40 17.31 -3.00
C SER A 328 -13.69 16.15 -3.96
N ARG A 329 -14.93 15.62 -3.96
CA ARG A 329 -15.40 14.50 -4.80
C ARG A 329 -14.64 13.18 -4.60
N LEU A 330 -14.02 12.97 -3.44
CA LEU A 330 -13.32 11.72 -3.14
C LEU A 330 -14.26 10.53 -3.01
N LEU A 331 -15.50 10.77 -2.57
CA LEU A 331 -16.46 9.70 -2.34
C LEU A 331 -16.96 9.13 -3.67
N ALA A 332 -16.87 7.81 -3.84
CA ALA A 332 -17.51 7.13 -4.96
C ALA A 332 -19.04 7.28 -4.88
N GLN A 333 -19.69 7.53 -6.02
CA GLN A 333 -21.15 7.76 -6.08
C GLN A 333 -21.96 6.51 -5.67
N SER A 334 -21.45 5.32 -5.97
CA SER A 334 -22.12 4.06 -5.65
C SER A 334 -22.11 3.80 -4.14
N GLY A 335 -23.31 3.71 -3.53
CA GLY A 335 -23.48 3.47 -2.09
C GLY A 335 -23.50 4.72 -1.20
N GLN A 336 -23.51 5.92 -1.79
CA GLN A 336 -23.58 7.18 -1.03
C GLN A 336 -24.89 7.35 -0.26
N LEU A 337 -26.02 6.91 -0.82
CA LEU A 337 -27.32 6.95 -0.14
C LEU A 337 -27.35 6.04 1.10
N ASP A 338 -26.81 4.82 0.99
CA ASP A 338 -26.72 3.88 2.11
C ASP A 338 -25.85 4.42 3.25
N LEU A 339 -24.75 5.11 2.91
CA LEU A 339 -23.94 5.82 3.88
C LEU A 339 -24.77 6.90 4.59
N PHE A 340 -25.48 7.75 3.86
CA PHE A 340 -26.29 8.82 4.46
C PHE A 340 -27.40 8.27 5.37
N GLN A 341 -28.08 7.20 4.96
CA GLN A 341 -29.07 6.52 5.79
C GLN A 341 -28.46 5.97 7.08
N LEU A 342 -27.28 5.38 7.00
CA LEU A 342 -26.57 4.90 8.19
C LEU A 342 -26.17 6.07 9.12
N LEU A 343 -25.71 7.20 8.57
CA LEU A 343 -25.34 8.36 9.36
C LEU A 343 -26.54 9.00 10.09
N ASP A 344 -27.76 8.86 9.59
CA ASP A 344 -28.98 9.30 10.29
C ASP A 344 -29.26 8.49 11.57
N THR A 345 -28.66 7.31 11.71
CA THR A 345 -28.81 6.47 12.92
C THR A 345 -27.87 6.90 14.06
N LEU A 346 -26.90 7.77 13.79
CA LEU A 346 -26.00 8.28 14.81
C LEU A 346 -26.72 9.25 15.77
N PRO A 347 -26.22 9.43 17.00
CA PRO A 347 -26.71 10.46 17.91
C PRO A 347 -26.75 11.83 17.26
N ARG A 348 -27.75 12.64 17.63
CA ARG A 348 -27.93 13.98 17.07
C ARG A 348 -26.66 14.81 17.27
N ASN A 349 -26.16 15.37 16.18
CA ASN A 349 -25.01 16.25 16.15
C ASN A 349 -25.25 17.36 15.14
N ARG A 350 -24.95 18.61 15.53
CA ARG A 350 -25.25 19.80 14.72
C ARG A 350 -24.43 19.84 13.44
N LEU A 351 -23.14 19.52 13.51
CA LEU A 351 -22.23 19.62 12.37
C LEU A 351 -22.58 18.57 11.31
N MET A 352 -22.78 17.31 11.73
CA MET A 352 -23.20 16.24 10.83
C MET A 352 -24.52 16.56 10.11
N ALA A 353 -25.50 17.11 10.83
CA ALA A 353 -26.78 17.52 10.24
C ALA A 353 -26.61 18.60 9.14
N LEU A 354 -25.69 19.56 9.33
CA LEU A 354 -25.37 20.56 8.32
C LEU A 354 -24.74 19.95 7.08
N VAL A 355 -23.78 19.03 7.26
CA VAL A 355 -23.10 18.32 6.15
C VAL A 355 -24.09 17.50 5.34
N LEU A 356 -24.91 16.68 6.00
CA LEU A 356 -25.92 15.86 5.32
C LEU A 356 -26.94 16.71 4.55
N ARG A 357 -27.42 17.82 5.14
CA ARG A 357 -28.36 18.72 4.47
C ARG A 357 -27.75 19.35 3.21
N LYS A 358 -26.48 19.75 3.25
CA LYS A 358 -25.79 20.38 2.12
C LYS A 358 -25.65 19.41 0.93
N HIS A 359 -25.26 18.15 1.20
CA HIS A 359 -24.89 17.21 0.13
C HIS A 359 -26.02 16.30 -0.35
N ARG A 360 -27.08 16.08 0.44
CA ARG A 360 -28.30 15.37 -0.02
C ARG A 360 -29.04 16.11 -1.14
N GLY A 361 -28.96 17.44 -1.17
CA GLY A 361 -29.58 18.24 -2.22
C GLY A 361 -28.81 18.26 -3.55
N GLN A 362 -27.64 17.62 -3.62
CA GLN A 362 -26.75 17.58 -4.78
C GLN A 362 -26.56 16.17 -5.38
N SER A 363 -27.16 15.15 -4.75
CA SER A 363 -27.02 13.72 -5.11
C SER A 363 -28.11 13.26 -6.05
#